data_AF-A0A835VN76-F1
#
_entry.id   AF-A0A835VN76-F1
#
_cell.length_a   1.000
_cell.length_b   1.000
_cell.length_c   1.000
_cell.angle_alpha   90.00
_cell.angle_beta   90.00
_cell.angle_gamma   90.00
#
_symmetry.space_group_name_H-M   'P 1'
#
loop_
_entity.id
_entity.type
_entity.pdbx_description
1 polymer ?
#
loop_
_entity_poly.entity_id
_entity_poly.type
_entity_poly.pdbx_seq_one_letter_code
_entity_poly.pdbx_strand_id
1 'polypeptide(L)' 'MARLRCQDYGFECKFVAEGTVTAQVLDEFRKHTEDEHGIEYSKEALMQFIIRQG' A
#
# COMPACT_ATOMS: atom_id res chain seq x y z
N MET A 1 -6.01 -5.20 -11.47
CA MET A 1 -6.21 -5.61 -10.07
C MET A 1 -5.04 -5.01 -9.31
N ALA A 2 -5.27 -4.17 -8.30
CA ALA A 2 -4.18 -3.54 -7.54
C ALA A 2 -3.95 -4.32 -6.24
N ARG A 3 -2.67 -4.55 -5.89
CA ARG A 3 -2.27 -5.27 -4.69
C ARG A 3 -1.03 -4.63 -4.08
N LEU A 4 -1.08 -4.32 -2.78
CA LEU A 4 0.03 -3.81 -1.99
C LEU A 4 0.21 -4.70 -0.75
N ARG A 5 1.46 -4.99 -0.38
CA ARG A 5 1.81 -5.84 0.76
C ARG A 5 2.93 -5.18 1.54
N CYS A 6 2.83 -5.12 2.86
CA CYS A 6 3.88 -4.49 3.67
C CYS A 6 5.24 -5.20 3.50
N GLN A 7 5.22 -6.53 3.29
CA GLN A 7 6.42 -7.30 2.96
C GLN A 7 7.14 -6.85 1.67
N ASP A 8 6.40 -6.33 0.69
CA ASP A 8 6.98 -5.80 -0.56
C ASP A 8 7.78 -4.52 -0.32
N TYR A 9 7.44 -3.81 0.76
CA TYR A 9 8.10 -2.60 1.23
C TYR A 9 9.16 -2.87 2.31
N GLY A 10 9.45 -4.14 2.61
CA GLY A 10 10.48 -4.53 3.59
C GLY A 10 10.01 -4.51 5.05
N PHE A 11 8.70 -4.42 5.29
CA PHE A 11 8.14 -4.52 6.64
C PHE A 11 7.89 -5.98 7.03
N GLU A 12 8.13 -6.32 8.30
CA GLU A 12 7.76 -7.59 8.91
C GLU A 12 6.25 -7.68 9.23
N CYS A 13 5.40 -7.15 8.33
CA CYS A 13 3.95 -7.13 8.49
C CYS A 13 3.24 -7.96 7.42
N LYS A 14 2.27 -8.78 7.84
CA LYS A 14 1.50 -9.68 6.98
C LYS A 14 0.29 -9.03 6.30
N PHE A 15 0.12 -7.72 6.46
CA PHE A 15 -0.98 -6.99 5.85
C PHE A 15 -0.86 -6.96 4.33
N VAL A 16 -2.01 -7.14 3.67
CA VAL A 16 -2.17 -7.13 2.22
C VAL A 16 -3.43 -6.34 1.90
N ALA A 17 -3.28 -5.23 1.17
CA ALA A 17 -4.38 -4.50 0.57
C ALA A 17 -4.53 -4.97 -0.88
N GLU A 18 -5.69 -5.52 -1.24
CA GLU A 18 -5.97 -6.00 -2.60
C GLU A 18 -7.39 -5.58 -3.01
N GLY A 19 -7.55 -5.19 -4.27
CA GLY A 19 -8.85 -4.84 -4.81
C GLY A 19 -8.85 -4.43 -6.28
N THR A 20 -10.04 -4.31 -6.83
CA THR A 20 -10.24 -3.86 -8.22
C THR A 20 -10.04 -2.35 -8.35
N VAL A 21 -10.39 -1.60 -7.31
CA VAL A 21 -10.30 -0.13 -7.28
C VAL A 21 -9.01 0.30 -6.61
N THR A 22 -8.04 0.77 -7.40
CA THR A 22 -6.73 1.21 -6.92
C THR A 22 -6.82 2.24 -5.80
N ALA A 23 -7.74 3.20 -5.90
CA ALA A 23 -7.92 4.23 -4.88
C ALA A 23 -8.28 3.67 -3.49
N GLN A 24 -9.06 2.57 -3.43
CA GLN A 24 -9.40 1.91 -2.16
C GLN A 24 -8.19 1.19 -1.58
N VAL A 25 -7.47 0.43 -2.42
CA VAL A 25 -6.24 -0.27 -2.03
C VAL A 25 -5.19 0.69 -1.47
N LEU A 26 -5.03 1.86 -2.09
CA LEU A 26 -4.13 2.93 -1.64
C LEU A 26 -4.55 3.51 -0.29
N ASP A 27 -5.84 3.76 -0.07
CA ASP A 27 -6.36 4.34 1.17
C ASP A 27 -6.19 3.37 2.34
N GLU A 28 -6.54 2.11 2.14
CA GLU A 28 -6.38 1.03 3.12
C GLU A 28 -4.90 0.82 3.48
N PHE A 29 -4.03 0.73 2.47
CA PHE A 29 -2.60 0.55 2.70
C PHE A 29 -1.98 1.75 3.43
N ARG A 30 -2.34 2.98 3.03
CA ARG A 30 -1.85 4.21 3.69
C ARG A 30 -2.27 4.27 5.16
N LYS A 31 -3.55 4.00 5.45
CA LYS A 31 -4.06 3.98 6.84
C LYS A 31 -3.34 2.93 7.67
N HIS A 32 -3.17 1.73 7.12
CA HIS A 32 -2.46 0.66 7.80
C HIS A 32 -1.00 1.05 8.10
N THR A 33 -0.25 1.60 7.14
CA THR A 33 1.13 2.01 7.39
C THR A 33 1.23 3.18 8.37
N GLU A 34 0.25 4.08 8.38
CA GLU A 34 0.20 5.18 9.35
C GLU A 34 -0.07 4.68 10.77
N ASP A 35 -1.04 3.77 10.94
CA ASP A 35 -1.47 3.27 12.25
C ASP A 35 -0.50 2.23 12.83
N GLU A 36 -0.11 1.23 12.03
CA GLU A 36 0.70 0.09 12.49
C GLU A 36 2.20 0.33 12.36
N HIS A 37 2.63 1.13 11.39
CA HIS A 37 4.04 1.42 11.15
C HIS A 37 4.45 2.84 11.54
N GLY A 38 3.49 3.75 11.81
CA GLY A 38 3.78 5.17 12.04
C GLY A 38 4.31 5.88 10.79
N ILE A 39 4.09 5.32 9.60
CA ILE A 39 4.63 5.81 8.33
C ILE A 39 3.50 6.29 7.44
N GLU A 40 3.50 7.59 7.20
CA GLU A 40 2.56 8.21 6.27
C GLU A 40 3.14 8.21 4.85
N TYR A 41 2.55 7.42 3.97
CA TYR A 41 2.84 7.48 2.53
C TYR A 41 1.83 8.37 1.81
N SER A 42 2.31 9.26 0.94
CA SER A 42 1.43 9.98 0.01
C SER A 42 0.81 9.01 -1.02
N LYS A 43 -0.46 9.26 -1.38
CA LYS A 43 -1.17 8.48 -2.40
C LYS A 43 -0.40 8.44 -3.73
N GLU A 44 0.27 9.53 -4.09
CA GLU A 44 1.10 9.64 -5.29
C GLU A 44 2.32 8.70 -5.25
N ALA A 45 3.01 8.62 -4.11
CA ALA A 45 4.16 7.74 -3.95
C ALA A 45 3.74 6.28 -4.12
N LEU A 46 2.70 5.85 -3.41
CA LEU A 46 2.14 4.49 -3.53
C LEU A 46 1.63 4.20 -4.95
N MET A 47 1.01 5.18 -5.62
CA MET A 47 0.54 5.03 -6.99
C MET A 47 1.70 4.81 -7.98
N GLN A 48 2.83 5.51 -7.81
CA GLN A 48 4.04 5.27 -8.61
C GLN A 48 4.61 3.85 -8.41
N PHE A 49 4.52 3.29 -7.20
CA PHE A 49 4.93 1.91 -6.93
C PHE A 49 4.05 0.89 -7.68
N ILE A 50 2.73 1.08 -7.68
CA ILE A 50 1.80 0.19 -8.40
C ILE A 50 2.09 0.21 -9.91
N ILE A 51 2.40 1.39 -10.47
CA ILE A 51 2.72 1.52 -11.90
C ILE A 51 4.05 0.84 -12.26
N ARG A 52 5.05 0.87 -11.37
CA ARG A 52 6.37 0.27 -11.60
C ARG A 52 6.42 -1.25 -11.42
N GLN A 53 5.47 -1.81 -10.67
CA GLN A 53 5.29 -3.25 -10.49
C GLN A 53 4.37 -3.88 -11.55
N GLY A 54 3.80 -3.07 -12.46
CA GLY A 54 2.91 -3.50 -13.54
C GLY A 54 3.63 -3.85 -14.84
#